data_AF-A0A971TQB4-F1
#
_entry.id   AF-A0A971TQB4-F1
#
_cell.length_a   1.000
_cell.length_b   1.000
_cell.length_c   1.000
_cell.angle_alpha   90.00
_cell.angle_beta   90.00
_cell.angle_gamma   90.00
#
_symmetry.space_group_name_H-M   'P 1'
#
loop_
_entity.id
_entity.type
_entity.pdbx_description
1 polymer ?
#
loop_
_entity_poly.entity_id
_entity_poly.type
_entity_poly.pdbx_seq_one_letter_code
_entity_poly.pdbx_strand_id
1 'polypeptide(L)'
;MAVRAYIGTVLLMIFGTAVICAQSETAEIQKEQKAVLTHKYAAVVFAKRAGMFDEYVDSDATLSDCVSFMNEQGILFSLSDVVSQKIFTSKDCARVMGQMSLIFLGEAKREFGSVGMIVLPDHVDSWEQYCIMNGVEYKEMYKKLEAAVAVSS
;
A
#
# COMPACT_ATOMS: atom_id res chain seq x y z
N MET A 1 -43.21 -7.28 -77.32
CA MET A 1 -44.25 -7.37 -76.26
C MET A 1 -43.98 -8.61 -75.43
N ALA A 2 -44.21 -8.50 -74.11
CA ALA A 2 -44.14 -9.53 -73.06
C ALA A 2 -42.75 -10.02 -72.61
N VAL A 3 -42.20 -9.25 -71.67
CA VAL A 3 -41.27 -9.66 -70.61
C VAL A 3 -42.07 -10.33 -69.50
N ARG A 4 -41.63 -11.52 -69.02
CA ARG A 4 -41.92 -12.22 -67.73
C ARG A 4 -41.73 -13.74 -67.96
N ALA A 5 -41.17 -14.57 -67.08
CA ALA A 5 -40.54 -14.45 -65.78
C ALA A 5 -39.94 -15.84 -65.49
N TYR A 6 -38.68 -15.96 -65.10
CA TYR A 6 -38.18 -17.10 -64.30
C TYR A 6 -37.00 -16.59 -63.46
N ILE A 7 -37.36 -15.81 -62.44
CA ILE A 7 -36.51 -15.52 -61.29
C ILE A 7 -36.72 -16.67 -60.32
N GLY A 8 -35.61 -17.26 -59.88
CA GLY A 8 -35.58 -18.10 -58.68
C GLY A 8 -35.23 -19.53 -58.98
N THR A 9 -33.93 -19.86 -58.90
CA THR A 9 -33.41 -21.06 -58.20
C THR A 9 -31.89 -21.28 -58.34
N VAL A 10 -31.04 -20.27 -58.59
CA VAL A 10 -29.58 -20.52 -58.54
C VAL A 10 -28.81 -19.29 -58.05
N LEU A 11 -28.91 -18.99 -56.75
CA LEU A 11 -28.00 -18.06 -56.07
C LEU A 11 -28.03 -18.29 -54.55
N LEU A 12 -27.84 -19.55 -54.17
CA LEU A 12 -27.57 -19.97 -52.80
C LEU A 12 -26.35 -20.90 -52.81
N MET A 13 -25.28 -20.42 -53.43
CA MET A 13 -23.94 -20.92 -53.17
C MET A 13 -23.09 -19.74 -52.69
N ILE A 14 -22.27 -20.00 -51.68
CA ILE A 14 -21.12 -19.18 -51.26
C ILE A 14 -21.42 -17.97 -50.34
N PHE A 15 -22.14 -18.18 -49.22
CA PHE A 15 -22.11 -17.23 -48.09
C PHE A 15 -22.08 -17.92 -46.71
N GLY A 16 -21.50 -19.13 -46.61
CA GLY A 16 -21.58 -19.95 -45.39
C GLY A 16 -20.29 -20.23 -44.63
N THR A 17 -19.10 -20.01 -45.20
CA THR A 17 -17.86 -20.59 -44.61
C THR A 17 -16.61 -19.74 -44.87
N ALA A 18 -16.66 -18.45 -44.53
CA ALA A 18 -15.46 -17.62 -44.49
C ALA A 18 -15.62 -16.47 -43.48
N VAL A 19 -15.89 -16.82 -42.22
CA VAL A 19 -15.53 -15.94 -41.09
C VAL A 19 -14.59 -16.74 -40.20
N ILE A 20 -13.37 -16.92 -40.72
CA ILE A 20 -12.18 -17.10 -39.88
C ILE A 20 -11.83 -15.67 -39.43
N CYS A 21 -12.39 -15.25 -38.30
CA CYS A 21 -11.83 -14.15 -37.53
C CYS A 21 -11.53 -14.71 -36.15
N ALA A 22 -10.30 -15.23 -36.02
CA ALA A 22 -9.46 -15.09 -34.85
C ALA A 22 -10.19 -14.69 -33.56
N GLN A 23 -10.70 -15.66 -32.82
CA GLN A 23 -10.75 -15.55 -31.36
C GLN A 23 -9.34 -15.81 -30.82
N SER A 24 -8.44 -14.90 -31.19
CA SER A 24 -7.15 -14.73 -30.55
C SER A 24 -7.43 -14.08 -29.21
N GLU A 25 -7.12 -14.79 -28.14
CA GLU A 25 -6.50 -14.25 -26.92
C GLU A 25 -6.92 -12.82 -26.55
N THR A 26 -8.06 -12.73 -25.87
CA THR A 26 -8.18 -11.79 -24.75
C THR A 26 -8.66 -12.57 -23.54
N ALA A 27 -7.88 -13.59 -23.17
CA ALA A 27 -7.66 -13.81 -21.76
C ALA A 27 -7.05 -12.49 -21.29
N GLU A 28 -7.90 -11.61 -20.77
CA GLU A 28 -7.45 -10.43 -20.06
C GLU A 28 -6.49 -10.94 -18.99
N ILE A 29 -5.20 -10.81 -19.26
CA ILE A 29 -4.19 -10.71 -18.23
C ILE A 29 -4.47 -9.34 -17.61
N GLN A 30 -5.57 -9.24 -16.85
CA GLN A 30 -5.62 -8.36 -15.70
C GLN A 30 -4.53 -8.92 -14.79
N LYS A 31 -3.30 -8.44 -15.03
CA LYS A 31 -2.24 -8.51 -14.03
C LYS A 31 -2.85 -7.82 -12.83
N GLU A 32 -3.33 -8.62 -11.89
CA GLU A 32 -3.78 -8.20 -10.58
C GLU A 32 -2.69 -7.24 -10.09
N GLN A 33 -2.96 -5.94 -10.16
CA GLN A 33 -1.97 -4.93 -9.83
C GLN A 33 -1.88 -4.96 -8.32
N LYS A 34 -1.03 -5.86 -7.80
CA LYS A 34 -0.88 -6.12 -6.38
C LYS A 34 -0.70 -4.78 -5.69
N ALA A 35 -1.70 -4.39 -4.91
CA ALA A 35 -1.71 -3.14 -4.21
C ALA A 35 -0.43 -3.03 -3.35
N VAL A 36 0.37 -2.00 -3.61
CA VAL A 36 1.69 -1.86 -3.01
C VAL A 36 1.58 -1.03 -1.74
N LEU A 37 2.03 -1.58 -0.61
CA LEU A 37 2.14 -0.85 0.65
C LEU A 37 3.28 0.17 0.55
N THR A 38 2.95 1.45 0.68
CA THR A 38 3.90 2.56 0.54
C THR A 38 4.07 3.32 1.85
N HIS A 39 5.17 4.08 1.99
CA HIS A 39 5.40 4.94 3.16
C HIS A 39 4.27 5.96 3.36
N LYS A 40 3.67 6.46 2.26
CA LYS A 40 2.49 7.34 2.29
C LYS A 40 1.32 6.69 3.03
N TYR A 41 0.98 5.46 2.65
CA TYR A 41 -0.14 4.74 3.27
C TYR A 41 0.16 4.44 4.74
N ALA A 42 1.37 3.95 5.04
CA ALA A 42 1.79 3.65 6.40
C ALA A 42 1.74 4.88 7.32
N ALA A 43 2.26 6.04 6.88
CA ALA A 43 2.24 7.27 7.68
C ALA A 43 0.82 7.67 8.10
N VAL A 44 -0.15 7.59 7.16
CA VAL A 44 -1.55 7.91 7.45
C VAL A 44 -2.17 6.90 8.41
N VAL A 45 -1.94 5.60 8.20
CA VAL A 45 -2.51 4.57 9.08
C VAL A 45 -1.94 4.65 10.49
N PHE A 46 -0.63 4.80 10.64
CA PHE A 46 -0.01 4.92 11.96
C PHE A 46 -0.41 6.20 12.69
N ALA A 47 -0.59 7.32 11.98
CA ALA A 47 -1.01 8.58 12.57
C ALA A 47 -2.49 8.61 12.96
N LYS A 48 -3.38 7.98 12.16
CA LYS A 48 -4.84 8.17 12.30
C LYS A 48 -5.65 6.94 12.72
N ARG A 49 -5.13 5.73 12.51
CA ARG A 49 -5.94 4.50 12.55
C ARG A 49 -5.31 3.34 13.33
N ALA A 50 -4.11 3.54 13.87
CA ALA A 50 -3.41 2.50 14.61
C ALA A 50 -3.81 2.47 16.10
N GLY A 51 -4.77 3.31 16.50
CA GLY A 51 -5.26 3.44 17.89
C GLY A 51 -4.30 4.15 18.82
N MET A 52 -3.07 4.40 18.39
CA MET A 52 -2.02 5.01 19.21
C MET A 52 -2.06 6.54 19.18
N PHE A 53 -2.42 7.13 18.04
CA PHE A 53 -2.47 8.58 17.87
C PHE A 53 -3.81 9.09 17.35
N ASP A 54 -4.81 8.21 17.25
CA ASP A 54 -6.10 8.48 16.60
C ASP A 54 -6.88 9.64 17.26
N GLU A 55 -6.66 9.89 18.56
CA GLU A 55 -7.26 11.02 19.29
C GLU A 55 -6.50 12.34 19.11
N TYR A 56 -5.27 12.29 18.57
CA TYR A 56 -4.36 13.43 18.45
C TYR A 56 -4.24 13.97 17.02
N VAL A 57 -4.74 13.22 16.04
CA VAL A 57 -4.68 13.61 14.62
C VAL A 57 -6.10 13.71 14.08
N ASP A 58 -6.46 14.89 13.59
CA ASP A 58 -7.80 15.14 13.06
C ASP A 58 -8.15 14.18 11.91
N SER A 59 -9.42 13.78 11.86
CA SER A 59 -9.91 12.83 10.85
C SER A 59 -9.67 13.30 9.41
N ASP A 60 -9.68 14.62 9.17
CA ASP A 60 -9.44 15.29 7.90
C ASP A 60 -7.99 15.73 7.69
N ALA A 61 -7.08 15.46 8.64
CA ALA A 61 -5.68 15.87 8.54
C ALA A 61 -5.02 15.40 7.24
N THR A 62 -4.20 16.25 6.65
CA THR A 62 -3.54 15.93 5.37
C THR A 62 -2.43 14.90 5.57
N LEU A 63 -1.91 14.36 4.47
CA LEU A 63 -0.70 13.53 4.51
C LEU A 63 0.48 14.29 5.16
N SER A 64 0.61 15.59 4.86
CA SER A 64 1.67 16.42 5.42
C SER A 64 1.53 16.51 6.94
N ASP A 65 0.30 16.70 7.43
CA ASP A 65 0.03 16.78 8.88
C ASP A 65 0.36 15.46 9.56
N CYS A 66 -0.01 14.31 8.96
CA CYS A 66 0.34 12.99 9.48
C CYS A 66 1.86 12.79 9.57
N VAL A 67 2.60 13.15 8.50
CA VAL A 67 4.07 13.00 8.47
C VAL A 67 4.74 13.95 9.47
N SER A 68 4.32 15.21 9.52
CA SER A 68 4.84 16.19 10.47
C SER A 68 4.62 15.75 11.91
N PHE A 69 3.40 15.32 12.24
CA PHE A 69 3.06 14.81 13.56
C PHE A 69 3.96 13.63 13.97
N MET A 70 4.10 12.61 13.10
CA MET A 70 4.95 11.45 13.39
C MET A 70 6.42 11.86 13.58
N ASN A 71 6.91 12.78 12.76
CA ASN A 71 8.28 13.29 12.85
C ASN A 71 8.51 14.09 14.14
N GLU A 72 7.55 14.88 14.61
CA GLU A 72 7.61 15.60 15.90
C GLU A 72 7.68 14.62 17.09
N GLN A 73 6.98 13.48 16.99
CA GLN A 73 7.09 12.39 17.97
C GLN A 73 8.41 11.63 17.87
N GLY A 74 9.25 11.90 16.86
CA GLY A 74 10.54 11.24 16.65
C GLY A 74 10.44 9.93 15.84
N ILE A 75 9.27 9.65 15.26
CA ILE A 75 9.03 8.51 14.36
C ILE A 75 9.18 8.97 12.91
N LEU A 76 10.40 8.86 12.39
CA LEU A 76 10.74 9.50 11.12
C LEU A 76 10.05 8.82 9.93
N PHE A 77 9.30 9.59 9.14
CA PHE A 77 8.93 9.29 7.77
C PHE A 77 9.61 10.29 6.86
N SER A 78 10.55 9.80 6.03
CA SER A 78 11.24 10.66 5.06
C SER A 78 10.25 11.19 4.02
N LEU A 79 10.25 12.52 3.84
CA LEU A 79 9.42 13.16 2.81
C LEU A 79 9.76 12.63 1.41
N SER A 80 11.04 12.33 1.14
CA SER A 80 11.45 11.74 -0.15
C SER A 80 10.80 10.39 -0.39
N ASP A 81 10.75 9.54 0.64
CA ASP A 81 10.20 8.19 0.56
C ASP A 81 8.67 8.23 0.40
N VAL A 82 8.02 9.20 1.06
CA VAL A 82 6.57 9.45 0.93
C VAL A 82 6.21 9.96 -0.46
N VAL A 83 6.93 10.96 -0.98
CA VAL A 83 6.67 11.57 -2.30
C VAL A 83 6.97 10.60 -3.44
N SER A 84 8.06 9.83 -3.33
CA SER A 84 8.44 8.83 -4.34
C SER A 84 7.61 7.55 -4.30
N GLN A 85 6.63 7.45 -3.39
CA GLN A 85 5.82 6.24 -3.19
C GLN A 85 6.68 5.00 -2.95
N LYS A 86 7.78 5.16 -2.21
CA LYS A 86 8.67 4.05 -1.86
C LYS A 86 7.88 2.97 -1.12
N ILE A 87 8.22 1.72 -1.44
CA ILE A 87 7.67 0.54 -0.79
C ILE A 87 8.01 0.59 0.69
N PHE A 88 6.99 0.41 1.54
CA PHE A 88 7.15 0.29 2.98
C PHE A 88 7.29 -1.19 3.33
N THR A 89 8.42 -1.55 3.93
CA THR A 89 8.77 -2.95 4.19
C THR A 89 8.43 -3.38 5.62
N SER A 90 8.51 -4.68 5.88
CA SER A 90 8.36 -5.21 7.23
C SER A 90 9.42 -4.66 8.20
N LYS A 91 10.61 -4.32 7.71
CA LYS A 91 11.67 -3.67 8.50
C LYS A 91 11.30 -2.24 8.89
N ASP A 92 10.70 -1.50 7.96
CA ASP A 92 10.18 -0.16 8.24
C ASP A 92 9.07 -0.22 9.29
N CYS A 93 8.20 -1.24 9.21
CA CYS A 93 7.18 -1.49 10.21
C CYS A 93 7.76 -1.79 11.60
N ALA A 94 8.81 -2.61 11.67
CA ALA A 94 9.51 -2.90 12.92
C ALA A 94 10.06 -1.63 13.56
N ARG A 95 10.70 -0.77 12.76
CA ARG A 95 11.21 0.52 13.23
C ARG A 95 10.10 1.40 13.76
N VAL A 96 9.05 1.64 12.96
CA VAL A 96 7.94 2.51 13.35
C VAL A 96 7.29 2.03 14.65
N MET A 97 6.97 0.75 14.74
CA MET A 97 6.33 0.19 15.93
C MET A 97 7.25 0.13 17.14
N GLY A 98 8.54 -0.15 16.95
CA GLY A 98 9.52 -0.09 18.03
C GLY A 98 9.66 1.33 18.59
N GLN A 99 9.74 2.33 17.71
CA GLN A 99 9.77 3.74 18.12
C GLN A 99 8.49 4.16 18.83
N MET A 100 7.31 3.76 18.34
CA MET A 100 6.03 3.98 19.02
C MET A 100 6.03 3.34 20.42
N SER A 101 6.43 2.07 20.53
CA SER A 101 6.50 1.36 21.80
C SER A 101 7.37 2.10 22.83
N LEU A 102 8.55 2.58 22.43
CA LEU A 102 9.43 3.36 23.31
C LEU A 102 8.79 4.67 23.78
N ILE A 103 7.99 5.34 22.93
CA ILE A 103 7.24 6.55 23.33
C ILE A 103 6.23 6.20 24.42
N PHE A 104 5.42 5.15 24.20
CA PHE A 104 4.37 4.77 25.14
C PHE A 104 4.91 4.27 26.48
N LEU A 105 6.08 3.63 26.48
CA LEU A 105 6.76 3.21 27.70
C LEU A 105 7.46 4.37 28.43
N GLY A 106 7.59 5.55 27.80
CA GLY A 106 8.36 6.66 28.35
C GLY A 106 9.87 6.43 28.31
N GLU A 107 10.34 5.48 27.49
CA GLU A 107 11.74 5.06 27.38
C GLU A 107 12.43 5.61 26.12
N ALA A 108 11.72 6.40 25.32
CA ALA A 108 12.23 6.99 24.09
C ALA A 108 13.43 7.91 24.35
N LYS A 109 14.61 7.46 23.89
CA LYS A 109 15.80 8.30 23.76
C LYS A 109 15.82 8.93 22.38
N ARG A 110 16.14 10.22 22.30
CA ARG A 110 16.28 10.97 21.05
C ARG A 110 17.75 11.31 20.80
N GLU A 111 18.15 11.29 19.55
CA GLU A 111 19.44 11.85 19.12
C GLU A 111 19.52 13.35 19.46
N PHE A 112 20.71 13.86 19.80
CA PHE A 112 20.91 15.25 20.21
C PHE A 112 20.38 16.25 19.16
N GLY A 113 19.37 17.04 19.55
CA GLY A 113 18.71 18.07 18.72
C GLY A 113 17.20 18.13 18.97
N SER A 114 16.58 19.30 18.74
CA SER A 114 15.16 19.57 19.02
C SER A 114 14.16 18.78 18.14
N VAL A 115 14.64 18.05 17.13
CA VAL A 115 13.85 17.18 16.24
C VAL A 115 14.51 15.80 16.14
N GLY A 116 15.00 15.28 17.26
CA GLY A 116 15.74 14.03 17.30
C GLY A 116 14.87 12.81 16.97
N MET A 117 15.35 11.98 16.05
CA MET A 117 14.78 10.66 15.79
C MET A 117 14.93 9.79 17.04
N ILE A 118 13.93 8.96 17.33
CA ILE A 118 14.05 7.96 18.39
C ILE A 118 15.09 6.93 17.96
N VAL A 119 16.12 6.79 18.79
CA VAL A 119 17.23 5.88 18.52
C VAL A 119 16.93 4.49 19.07
N LEU A 120 17.53 3.49 18.41
CA LEU A 120 17.51 2.12 18.88
C LEU A 120 18.27 2.03 20.21
N PRO A 121 17.80 1.24 21.21
CA PRO A 121 18.54 1.06 22.46
C PRO A 121 19.92 0.41 22.23
N ASP A 122 20.93 0.84 23.01
CA ASP A 122 22.36 0.50 22.84
C ASP A 122 22.68 -1.01 22.88
N HIS A 123 21.78 -1.83 23.41
CA HIS A 123 21.95 -3.28 23.59
C HIS A 123 21.14 -4.12 22.59
N VAL A 124 20.66 -3.49 21.52
CA VAL A 124 19.84 -4.15 20.50
C VAL A 124 20.43 -3.85 19.12
N ASP A 125 20.55 -4.88 18.27
CA ASP A 125 21.22 -4.76 16.97
C ASP A 125 20.27 -4.28 15.86
N SER A 126 18.96 -4.46 16.04
CA SER A 126 17.94 -4.07 15.06
C SER A 126 16.57 -3.78 15.68
N TRP A 127 15.73 -3.03 14.98
CA TRP A 127 14.34 -2.80 15.39
C TRP A 127 13.51 -4.09 15.39
N GLU A 128 13.79 -5.02 14.48
CA GLU A 128 13.17 -6.35 14.48
C GLU A 128 13.47 -7.10 15.77
N GLN A 129 14.74 -7.10 16.21
CA GLN A 129 15.16 -7.71 17.46
C GLN A 129 14.52 -7.03 18.67
N TYR A 130 14.48 -5.69 18.70
CA TYR A 130 13.79 -4.94 19.75
C TYR A 130 12.34 -5.39 19.88
N CYS A 131 11.63 -5.48 18.74
CA CYS A 131 10.23 -5.88 18.74
C CYS A 131 10.03 -7.31 19.23
N ILE A 132 10.90 -8.24 18.82
CA ILE A 132 10.84 -9.64 19.27
C ILE A 132 11.07 -9.75 20.79
N MET A 133 12.06 -9.04 21.32
CA MET A 133 12.41 -9.07 22.75
C MET A 133 11.32 -8.48 23.64
N ASN A 134 10.59 -7.47 23.14
CA ASN A 134 9.59 -6.73 23.91
C ASN A 134 8.13 -7.11 23.56
N GLY A 135 7.92 -8.16 22.76
CA GLY A 135 6.57 -8.61 22.40
C GLY A 135 5.79 -7.63 21.52
N VAL A 136 6.47 -6.75 20.76
CA VAL A 136 5.83 -5.82 19.83
C VAL A 136 5.49 -6.57 18.54
N GLU A 137 4.19 -6.70 18.23
CA GLU A 137 3.68 -7.52 17.13
C GLU A 137 3.81 -6.87 15.73
N TYR A 138 5.00 -6.40 15.37
CA TYR A 138 5.20 -5.66 14.11
C TYR A 138 4.89 -6.46 12.85
N LYS A 139 5.11 -7.79 12.87
CA LYS A 139 4.81 -8.67 11.74
C LYS A 139 3.31 -8.76 11.49
N GLU A 140 2.51 -8.83 12.56
CA GLU A 140 1.05 -8.93 12.43
C GLU A 140 0.44 -7.60 12.02
N MET A 141 0.97 -6.48 12.52
CA MET A 141 0.60 -5.17 11.99
C MET A 141 0.97 -5.02 10.52
N TYR A 142 2.17 -5.42 10.11
CA TYR A 142 2.60 -5.35 8.71
C TYR A 142 1.67 -6.15 7.78
N LYS A 143 1.30 -7.38 8.16
CA LYS A 143 0.31 -8.18 7.40
C LYS A 143 -1.06 -7.51 7.33
N LYS A 144 -1.53 -6.90 8.43
CA LYS A 144 -2.79 -6.15 8.44
C LYS A 144 -2.75 -4.96 7.47
N LEU A 145 -1.63 -4.24 7.42
CA LEU A 145 -1.42 -3.15 6.46
C LEU A 145 -1.43 -3.65 5.02
N GLU A 146 -0.73 -4.74 4.72
CA GLU A 146 -0.73 -5.35 3.38
C GLU A 146 -2.15 -5.78 2.95
N ALA A 147 -2.89 -6.42 3.86
CA ALA A 147 -4.28 -6.82 3.60
C ALA A 147 -5.21 -5.61 3.39
N ALA A 148 -5.06 -4.55 4.18
CA ALA A 148 -5.89 -3.35 4.07
C ALA A 148 -5.66 -2.58 2.76
N VAL A 149 -4.42 -2.58 2.26
CA VAL A 149 -4.08 -2.02 0.94
C VAL A 149 -4.71 -2.85 -0.19
N ALA A 150 -4.73 -4.18 -0.08
CA ALA A 150 -5.37 -5.06 -1.05
C ALA A 150 -6.89 -4.88 -1.15
N VAL A 151 -7.57 -4.54 -0.05
CA VAL A 151 -9.04 -4.31 -0.03
C VAL A 151 -9.41 -2.91 -0.52
N SER A 152 -8.47 -1.96 -0.48
CA SER A 152 -8.72 -0.56 -0.86
C SER A 152 -8.41 -0.26 -2.33
N SER A 153 -8.01 -1.28 -3.11
CA SER A 153 -7.66 -1.20 -4.54
C SER A 153 -8.73 -1.88 -5.38
#